data_AF-A0A924BHE4-F1
#
_entry.id   AF-A0A924BHE4-F1
#
_cell.length_a   1.000
_cell.length_b   1.000
_cell.length_c   1.000
_cell.angle_alpha   90.00
_cell.angle_beta   90.00
_cell.angle_gamma   90.00
#
_symmetry.space_group_name_H-M   'P 1'
#
loop_
_entity.id
_entity.type
_entity.pdbx_description
1 polymer ?
#
loop_
_entity_poly.entity_id
_entity_poly.type
_entity_poly.pdbx_seq_one_letter_code
_entity_poly.pdbx_strand_id
1 'polypeptide(L)'
;MKYEVVTKPEFKVIGISIRTETENNQTALALKELWERFYMDGIADDIPNKVNEDVLSLYIDYEGDYTDPYNTFACCEVKSFDNVPDGMS
;
A
#
# COMPACT_ATOMS: atom_id res chain seq x y z
N MET A 1 3.13 13.49 23.10
CA MET A 1 2.55 12.39 22.29
C MET A 1 2.68 11.12 23.11
N LYS A 2 1.59 10.39 23.40
CA LYS A 2 1.66 9.09 24.07
C LYS A 2 1.70 8.03 22.97
N TYR A 3 2.68 7.13 23.01
CA TYR A 3 2.77 5.99 22.10
C TYR A 3 2.79 4.70 22.91
N GLU A 4 2.40 3.61 22.27
CA GLU A 4 2.40 2.26 22.82
C GLU A 4 3.20 1.36 21.90
N VAL A 5 3.98 0.46 22.48
CA VAL A 5 4.66 -0.61 21.75
C VAL A 5 3.75 -1.83 21.78
N VAL A 6 3.25 -2.23 20.62
CA VAL A 6 2.38 -3.41 20.46
C VAL A 6 3.09 -4.45 19.59
N THR A 7 2.82 -5.72 19.84
CA THR A 7 3.24 -6.82 18.95
C THR A 7 2.05 -7.21 18.08
N LYS A 8 2.26 -7.31 16.76
CA LYS A 8 1.25 -7.78 15.81
C LYS A 8 1.75 -9.07 15.14
N PRO A 9 0.88 -10.08 14.93
CA PRO A 9 1.22 -11.23 14.11
C PRO A 9 1.42 -10.81 12.65
N GLU A 10 2.07 -11.66 11.86
CA GLU A 10 2.11 -11.51 10.41
C GLU A 10 0.69 -11.57 9.81
N PHE A 11 0.49 -10.83 8.73
CA PHE A 11 -0.75 -10.80 7.97
C PHE A 11 -0.44 -10.62 6.49
N LYS A 12 -1.42 -10.90 5.63
CA LYS A 12 -1.29 -10.82 4.18
C LYS A 12 -2.05 -9.60 3.67
N VAL A 13 -1.52 -8.99 2.62
CA VAL A 13 -2.14 -7.84 1.96
C VAL A 13 -2.09 -8.02 0.46
N ILE A 14 -3.12 -7.53 -0.24
CA ILE A 14 -3.14 -7.41 -1.71
C ILE A 14 -3.39 -5.95 -2.05
N GLY A 15 -2.72 -5.45 -3.10
CA GLY A 15 -2.93 -4.09 -3.57
C GLY A 15 -2.05 -3.68 -4.75
N ILE A 16 -1.79 -2.38 -4.86
CA ILE A 16 -0.92 -1.80 -5.89
C ILE A 16 0.16 -0.93 -5.25
N SER A 17 1.35 -0.92 -5.84
CA SER A 17 2.47 -0.09 -5.39
C SER A 17 2.89 0.93 -6.44
N ILE A 18 3.49 2.02 -5.98
CA ILE A 18 4.24 2.95 -6.80
C ILE A 18 5.60 3.24 -6.16
N ARG A 19 6.64 3.36 -7.00
CA ARG A 19 7.93 3.86 -6.53
C ARG A 19 7.78 5.34 -6.21
N THR A 20 8.08 5.68 -4.97
CA THR A 20 8.02 7.05 -4.47
C THR A 20 9.42 7.62 -4.46
N GLU A 21 9.65 8.55 -5.37
CA GLU A 21 10.85 9.38 -5.36
C GLU A 21 10.60 10.62 -4.49
N THR A 22 11.54 10.90 -3.61
CA THR A 22 11.55 12.01 -2.65
C THR A 22 12.17 13.27 -3.24
N GLU A 23 12.90 13.14 -4.35
CA GLU A 23 13.46 14.26 -5.11
C GLU A 23 12.38 15.04 -5.86
N ASN A 24 12.66 16.31 -6.16
CA ASN A 24 11.85 17.16 -7.03
C ASN A 24 10.36 17.28 -6.66
N ASN A 25 10.01 17.08 -5.38
CA ASN A 25 8.64 17.10 -4.85
C ASN A 25 7.67 16.13 -5.57
N GLN A 26 8.18 15.06 -6.19
CA GLN A 26 7.35 14.11 -6.95
C GLN A 26 6.52 13.19 -6.05
N THR A 27 6.87 13.07 -4.77
CA THR A 27 6.15 12.25 -3.80
C THR A 27 4.66 12.55 -3.77
N ALA A 28 4.26 13.82 -3.72
CA ALA A 28 2.85 14.18 -3.65
C ALA A 28 2.07 13.76 -4.91
N LEU A 29 2.72 13.83 -6.08
CA LEU A 29 2.13 13.41 -7.35
C LEU A 29 2.00 11.89 -7.43
N ALA A 30 3.06 11.15 -7.07
CA ALA A 30 3.04 9.69 -7.06
C ALA A 30 1.98 9.14 -6.10
N LEU A 31 1.88 9.70 -4.89
CA LEU A 31 0.86 9.32 -3.92
C LEU A 31 -0.55 9.63 -4.42
N LYS A 32 -0.74 10.80 -5.06
CA LYS A 32 -2.02 11.16 -5.66
C LYS A 32 -2.42 10.14 -6.74
N GLU A 33 -1.51 9.81 -7.65
CA GLU A 33 -1.74 8.83 -8.72
C GLU A 33 -2.09 7.45 -8.15
N LEU A 34 -1.35 6.99 -7.14
CA LEU A 34 -1.61 5.73 -6.46
C LEU A 34 -3.04 5.66 -5.92
N TRP A 35 -3.48 6.70 -5.20
CA TRP A 35 -4.81 6.73 -4.58
C TRP A 35 -5.93 6.95 -5.58
N GLU A 36 -5.70 7.76 -6.62
CA GLU A 36 -6.65 7.91 -7.73
C GLU A 36 -6.88 6.56 -8.40
N ARG A 37 -5.82 5.82 -8.74
CA ARG A 37 -5.96 4.47 -9.30
C ARG A 37 -6.62 3.50 -8.33
N PHE A 38 -6.21 3.51 -7.06
CA PHE A 38 -6.73 2.58 -6.06
C PHE A 38 -8.26 2.68 -5.88
N TYR A 39 -8.80 3.90 -5.93
CA TYR A 39 -10.25 4.13 -5.75
C TYR A 39 -11.02 4.31 -7.05
N MET A 40 -10.53 5.10 -7.99
CA MET A 40 -11.28 5.46 -9.21
C MET A 40 -11.29 4.33 -10.24
N ASP A 41 -10.23 3.52 -10.30
CA ASP A 41 -10.17 2.37 -11.21
C ASP A 41 -10.81 1.11 -10.59
N GLY A 42 -11.43 1.22 -9.40
CA GLY A 42 -12.12 0.11 -8.73
C GLY A 42 -11.20 -0.94 -8.09
N ILE A 43 -9.89 -0.71 -8.05
CA ILE A 43 -8.90 -1.66 -7.51
C ILE A 43 -9.25 -2.09 -6.08
N ALA A 44 -9.64 -1.15 -5.22
CA ALA A 44 -10.05 -1.46 -3.86
C ALA A 44 -11.19 -2.48 -3.81
N ASP A 45 -12.18 -2.37 -4.69
CA ASP A 45 -13.36 -3.24 -4.74
C ASP A 45 -13.03 -4.62 -5.34
N ASP A 46 -12.05 -4.67 -6.24
CA ASP A 46 -11.62 -5.90 -6.92
C ASP A 46 -10.71 -6.79 -6.05
N ILE A 47 -10.20 -6.30 -4.90
CA ILE A 47 -9.36 -7.11 -4.00
C ILE A 47 -10.18 -8.25 -3.37
N PRO A 48 -9.83 -9.52 -3.60
CA PRO A 48 -10.55 -10.66 -3.07
C PRO A 48 -10.17 -10.95 -1.61
N ASN A 49 -10.99 -11.76 -0.94
CA ASN A 49 -10.68 -12.37 0.35
C ASN A 49 -10.37 -11.39 1.49
N LYS A 50 -10.83 -10.13 1.40
CA LYS A 50 -10.62 -9.11 2.42
C LYS A 50 -11.03 -9.60 3.81
N VAL A 51 -10.20 -9.28 4.80
CA VAL A 51 -10.53 -9.52 6.22
C VAL A 51 -11.57 -8.50 6.69
N ASN A 52 -11.45 -7.27 6.22
CA ASN A 52 -12.32 -6.13 6.51
C ASN A 52 -12.19 -5.08 5.39
N GLU A 53 -12.89 -3.95 5.51
CA GLU A 53 -12.80 -2.84 4.56
C GLU A 53 -11.73 -1.79 4.93
N ASP A 54 -10.86 -2.10 5.89
CA ASP A 54 -9.79 -1.19 6.26
C ASP A 54 -8.75 -1.14 5.14
N VAL A 55 -8.32 0.07 4.82
CA VAL A 55 -7.29 0.33 3.81
C VAL A 55 -6.00 0.69 4.51
N LEU A 56 -4.91 0.05 4.10
CA LEU A 56 -3.57 0.25 4.61
C LEU A 56 -2.71 0.95 3.57
N SER A 57 -1.85 1.85 4.05
CA SER A 57 -0.74 2.40 3.29
C SER A 57 0.54 1.89 3.90
N LEU A 58 1.23 0.99 3.21
CA LEU A 58 2.51 0.46 3.63
C LEU A 58 3.63 1.21 2.91
N TYR A 59 4.68 1.52 3.67
CA TYR A 59 5.89 2.14 3.18
C TYR A 59 7.00 1.09 3.33
N ILE A 60 7.43 0.52 2.21
CA ILE A 60 8.31 -0.65 2.17
C ILE A 60 9.46 -0.42 1.18
N ASP A 61 10.44 -1.31 1.19
CA ASP A 61 11.57 -1.30 0.24
C ASP A 61 12.31 0.05 0.17
N TYR A 62 12.56 0.64 1.34
CA TYR A 62 13.41 1.82 1.47
C TYR A 62 14.83 1.51 1.00
N GLU A 63 15.37 2.35 0.12
CA GLU A 63 16.78 2.27 -0.29
C GLU A 63 17.74 2.84 0.78
N GLY A 64 17.23 3.68 1.68
CA GLY A 64 17.99 4.24 2.78
C GLY A 64 17.07 4.79 3.86
N ASP A 65 17.14 6.10 4.12
CA ASP A 65 16.25 6.73 5.09
C ASP A 65 14.98 7.28 4.43
N TYR A 66 14.22 8.10 5.15
CA TYR A 66 12.97 8.67 4.66
C TYR A 66 13.15 9.68 3.52
N THR A 67 14.38 10.08 3.21
CA THR A 67 14.74 10.96 2.11
C THR A 67 15.17 10.21 0.86
N ASP A 68 15.30 8.89 0.91
CA ASP A 68 15.63 8.04 -0.24
C ASP A 68 14.36 7.40 -0.84
N PRO A 69 14.42 6.88 -2.08
CA PRO A 69 13.29 6.23 -2.70
C PRO A 69 12.77 5.00 -1.92
N TYR A 70 11.45 4.84 -1.91
CA TYR A 70 10.73 3.73 -1.27
C TYR A 70 9.48 3.36 -2.07
N ASN A 71 8.86 2.23 -1.77
CA ASN A 71 7.58 1.84 -2.36
C ASN A 71 6.44 2.25 -1.43
N THR A 72 5.47 2.99 -1.94
CA THR A 72 4.18 3.16 -1.26
C THR A 72 3.22 2.11 -1.80
N PHE A 73 2.59 1.34 -0.92
CA PHE A 73 1.66 0.26 -1.26
C PHE A 73 0.29 0.54 -0.66
N ALA A 74 -0.71 0.78 -1.52
CA ALA A 74 -2.11 0.91 -1.11
C ALA A 74 -2.77 -0.46 -1.21
N CYS A 75 -3.28 -0.98 -0.08
CA CYS A 75 -3.67 -2.38 0.02
C CYS A 75 -4.75 -2.62 1.09
N CYS A 76 -5.33 -3.82 1.05
CA CYS A 76 -6.25 -4.33 2.08
C CYS A 76 -5.69 -5.63 2.67
N GLU A 77 -5.98 -5.89 3.94
CA GLU A 77 -5.66 -7.18 4.57
C GLU A 77 -6.54 -8.30 3.98
N VAL A 78 -5.93 -9.42 3.61
CA VAL A 78 -6.63 -10.56 3.00
C VAL A 78 -6.35 -11.88 3.71
N LYS A 79 -7.29 -12.82 3.63
CA LYS A 79 -7.15 -14.15 4.25
C LYS A 79 -6.23 -15.07 3.43
N SER A 80 -6.26 -14.96 2.10
CA SER A 80 -5.45 -15.77 1.18
C SER A 80 -5.09 -15.01 -0.09
N PHE A 81 -4.10 -15.52 -0.82
CA PHE A 81 -3.67 -15.02 -2.13
C PHE A 81 -4.36 -15.76 -3.29
N ASP A 82 -5.53 -16.35 -3.05
CA ASP A 82 -6.27 -17.03 -4.09
C ASP A 82 -6.97 -16.00 -4.98
N ASN A 83 -6.81 -16.14 -6.30
CA ASN A 83 -7.40 -15.27 -7.32
C ASN A 83 -6.95 -13.80 -7.25
N VAL A 84 -5.68 -13.54 -6.91
CA VAL A 84 -5.09 -12.19 -7.01
C VAL A 84 -5.31 -11.66 -8.44
N PRO A 85 -6.00 -10.52 -8.63
CA PRO A 85 -6.23 -9.95 -9.95
C PRO A 85 -4.94 -9.53 -10.65
N ASP A 86 -4.95 -9.56 -11.98
CA ASP A 86 -3.83 -9.06 -12.79
C ASP A 86 -3.53 -7.59 -12.47
N GLY A 87 -2.25 -7.24 -12.33
CA GLY A 87 -1.80 -5.89 -12.00
C GLY A 87 -1.78 -5.58 -10.50
N MET A 88 -2.15 -6.54 -9.64
CA MET A 88 -1.97 -6.46 -8.19
C MET A 88 -0.79 -7.32 -7.72
N SER A 89 -0.31 -7.04 -6.51
CA SER A 89 0.72 -7.82 -5.80
C SER A 89 0.22 -8.25 -4.44
#